data_AF-A0A8D9CYB4-F1
#
_entry.id   AF-A0A8D9CYB4-F1
#
_cell.length_a   1.000
_cell.length_b   1.000
_cell.length_c   1.000
_cell.angle_alpha   90.00
_cell.angle_beta   90.00
_cell.angle_gamma   90.00
#
_symmetry.space_group_name_H-M   'P 1'
#
loop_
_entity.id
_entity.type
_entity.pdbx_description
1 polymer ?
#
loop_
_entity_poly.entity_id
_entity_poly.type
_entity_poly.pdbx_seq_one_letter_code
_entity_poly.pdbx_strand_id
1 'polypeptide(L)'
;TFQVICKAPFGQPHSSDLYSITMCILDDRLCVSEKNWPNQEIWSFDGANKTWTIMCSIDLTESVFLFEERSFARSSIAQPSIAMVDKNKLLLRGIDYFHTLFIYDLHTKSFDLLFKPTKPVGPVYYFESLFHV
;
A
#
# COMPACT_ATOMS: atom_id res chain seq x y z
N THR A 1 -9.77 -27.51 -7.13
CA THR A 1 -8.43 -27.65 -7.77
C THR A 1 -7.76 -26.30 -7.74
N PHE A 2 -6.51 -26.21 -7.27
CA PHE A 2 -5.76 -24.95 -7.29
C PHE A 2 -5.09 -24.77 -8.65
N GLN A 3 -5.15 -23.58 -9.22
CA GLN A 3 -4.43 -23.23 -10.44
C GLN A 3 -3.24 -22.34 -10.09
N VAL A 4 -2.06 -22.70 -10.55
CA VAL A 4 -0.87 -21.86 -10.46
C VAL A 4 -0.98 -20.80 -11.56
N ILE A 5 -1.01 -19.53 -11.15
CA ILE A 5 -1.05 -18.36 -12.03
C ILE A 5 0.37 -17.91 -12.43
N CYS A 6 0.45 -16.90 -13.30
CA CYS A 6 1.69 -16.35 -13.85
C CYS A 6 2.71 -15.96 -12.78
N LYS A 7 3.99 -15.92 -13.18
CA LYS A 7 5.09 -15.45 -12.32
C LYS A 7 4.75 -14.03 -11.84
N ALA A 8 4.79 -13.81 -10.52
CA ALA A 8 4.60 -12.50 -9.94
C ALA A 8 5.63 -11.50 -10.51
N PRO A 9 5.20 -10.28 -10.90
CA PRO A 9 6.10 -9.27 -11.45
C PRO A 9 6.92 -8.56 -10.36
N PHE A 10 6.50 -8.67 -9.10
CA PHE A 10 7.17 -8.10 -7.93
C PHE A 10 8.25 -9.06 -7.38
N GLY A 11 9.23 -8.51 -6.66
CA GLY A 11 10.35 -9.27 -6.11
C GLY A 11 9.90 -10.35 -5.13
N GLN A 12 10.69 -11.42 -5.01
CA GLN A 12 10.58 -12.26 -3.82
C GLN A 12 11.19 -11.49 -2.64
N PRO A 13 10.45 -11.30 -1.53
CA PRO A 13 10.99 -10.55 -0.41
C PRO A 13 12.21 -11.32 0.14
N HIS A 14 13.35 -10.65 0.18
CA HIS A 14 14.52 -11.17 0.89
C HIS A 14 14.19 -11.24 2.38
N SER A 15 14.86 -12.13 3.13
CA SER A 15 14.62 -12.28 4.58
C SER A 15 14.86 -10.99 5.38
N SER A 16 15.65 -10.05 4.83
CA SER A 16 15.87 -8.70 5.35
C SER A 16 14.72 -7.72 5.09
N ASP A 17 13.86 -7.99 4.11
CA ASP A 17 12.89 -7.05 3.54
C ASP A 17 11.47 -7.63 3.51
N LEU A 18 11.14 -8.52 4.46
CA LEU A 18 9.84 -9.22 4.54
C LEU A 18 8.62 -8.28 4.56
N TYR A 19 8.82 -7.02 4.92
CA TYR A 19 7.75 -6.02 5.04
C TYR A 19 7.69 -5.04 3.87
N SER A 20 8.54 -5.20 2.84
CA SER A 20 8.49 -4.36 1.63
C SER A 20 7.32 -4.71 0.71
N ILE A 21 6.61 -5.81 0.98
CA ILE A 21 5.46 -6.24 0.20
C ILE A 21 4.25 -6.39 1.11
N THR A 22 3.12 -5.80 0.70
CA THR A 22 1.82 -5.98 1.36
C THR A 22 0.73 -6.27 0.34
N MET A 23 -0.22 -7.12 0.70
CA MET A 23 -1.43 -7.35 -0.08
C MET A 23 -2.53 -6.39 0.34
N CYS A 24 -3.39 -6.02 -0.60
CA CYS A 24 -4.57 -5.19 -0.36
C CYS A 24 -5.66 -5.51 -1.39
N ILE A 25 -6.88 -5.05 -1.14
CA ILE A 25 -7.97 -5.07 -2.11
C ILE A 25 -8.26 -3.61 -2.46
N LEU A 26 -8.15 -3.25 -3.74
CA LEU A 26 -8.39 -1.89 -4.22
C LEU A 26 -9.24 -1.98 -5.49
N ASP A 27 -10.32 -1.19 -5.54
CA ASP A 27 -11.27 -1.18 -6.67
C ASP A 27 -11.76 -2.61 -7.04
N ASP A 28 -12.14 -3.39 -6.01
CA ASP A 28 -12.57 -4.80 -6.11
C ASP A 28 -11.56 -5.76 -6.75
N ARG A 29 -10.27 -5.38 -6.76
CA ARG A 29 -9.20 -6.19 -7.33
C ARG A 29 -8.16 -6.54 -6.28
N LEU A 30 -7.65 -7.77 -6.37
CA LEU A 30 -6.51 -8.20 -5.58
C LEU A 30 -5.28 -7.39 -6.02
N CYS A 31 -4.69 -6.68 -5.07
CA CYS A 31 -3.54 -5.84 -5.28
C CYS A 31 -2.36 -6.25 -4.41
N VAL A 32 -1.16 -6.03 -4.94
CA VAL A 32 0.11 -6.20 -4.23
C VAL A 32 0.87 -4.90 -4.32
N SER A 33 1.20 -4.34 -3.16
CA SER A 33 2.01 -3.15 -3.04
C SER A 33 3.43 -3.54 -2.66
N GLU A 34 4.39 -3.16 -3.49
CA GLU A 34 5.83 -3.37 -3.27
C GLU A 34 6.51 -2.02 -3.09
N LYS A 35 7.24 -1.86 -1.99
CA LYS A 35 8.04 -0.67 -1.70
C LYS A 35 9.49 -0.94 -2.02
N ASN A 36 9.99 -0.21 -3.01
CA ASN A 36 11.39 -0.09 -3.37
C ASN A 36 11.77 1.38 -3.21
N TRP A 37 12.15 1.75 -1.98
CA TRP A 37 12.36 3.14 -1.58
C TRP A 37 13.19 3.93 -2.62
N PRO A 38 12.75 5.14 -3.04
CA PRO A 38 11.61 5.91 -2.52
C PRO A 38 10.25 5.58 -3.13
N ASN A 39 10.18 4.66 -4.09
CA ASN A 39 8.94 4.37 -4.79
C ASN A 39 8.18 3.23 -4.12
N GLN A 40 6.86 3.30 -4.21
CA GLN A 40 5.99 2.19 -3.87
C GLN A 40 5.03 1.95 -5.04
N GLU A 41 5.15 0.78 -5.66
CA GLU A 41 4.33 0.38 -6.80
C GLU A 41 3.20 -0.53 -6.33
N ILE A 42 1.99 -0.23 -6.79
CA ILE A 42 0.81 -1.07 -6.53
C ILE A 42 0.43 -1.76 -7.81
N TRP A 43 0.53 -3.09 -7.77
CA TRP A 43 0.14 -4.00 -8.83
C TRP A 43 -1.30 -4.45 -8.60
N SER A 44 -2.09 -4.53 -9.66
CA SER A 44 -3.44 -5.07 -9.64
C SER A 44 -3.52 -6.33 -10.51
N PHE A 45 -4.14 -7.37 -9.98
CA PHE A 45 -4.36 -8.62 -10.69
C PHE A 45 -5.59 -8.51 -11.60
N ASP A 46 -5.45 -8.97 -12.83
CA ASP A 46 -6.55 -9.22 -13.76
C ASP A 46 -6.87 -10.72 -13.77
N GLY A 47 -7.99 -11.08 -13.16
CA GLY A 47 -8.44 -12.48 -13.07
C GLY A 47 -8.83 -13.09 -14.42
N ALA A 48 -9.24 -12.29 -15.39
CA ALA A 48 -9.64 -12.78 -16.71
C ALA A 48 -8.42 -13.12 -17.56
N ASN A 49 -7.45 -12.19 -17.62
CA ASN A 49 -6.22 -12.38 -18.39
C ASN A 49 -5.13 -13.14 -17.60
N LYS A 50 -5.33 -13.33 -16.29
CA LYS A 50 -4.36 -13.92 -15.35
C LYS A 50 -3.02 -13.20 -15.41
N THR A 51 -3.05 -11.87 -15.48
CA THR A 51 -1.87 -11.00 -15.57
C THR A 51 -1.87 -9.98 -14.44
N TRP A 52 -0.70 -9.44 -14.15
CA TRP A 52 -0.53 -8.31 -13.23
C TRP A 52 -0.23 -7.06 -14.03
N THR A 53 -0.77 -5.93 -13.60
CA THR A 53 -0.51 -4.62 -14.21
C THR A 53 -0.24 -3.59 -13.12
N ILE A 54 0.64 -2.63 -13.38
CA ILE A 54 0.84 -1.51 -12.45
C ILE A 54 -0.43 -0.67 -12.45
N MET A 55 -1.09 -0.59 -11.30
CA MET A 55 -2.26 0.26 -11.11
C MET A 55 -1.82 1.71 -10.86
N CYS A 56 -0.83 1.90 -10.00
CA CYS A 56 -0.27 3.20 -9.69
C CYS A 56 1.11 3.07 -9.03
N SER A 57 1.84 4.18 -9.01
CA SER A 57 3.12 4.32 -8.34
C SER A 57 3.08 5.56 -7.45
N ILE A 58 3.61 5.43 -6.23
CA ILE A 58 3.64 6.46 -5.21
C ILE A 58 5.10 6.85 -4.99
N ASP A 59 5.39 8.15 -5.11
CA ASP A 59 6.67 8.71 -4.69
C ASP A 59 6.57 9.10 -3.21
N LEU A 60 7.30 8.38 -2.35
CA LEU A 60 7.26 8.60 -0.92
C LEU A 60 8.22 9.72 -0.46
N THR A 61 8.92 10.40 -1.36
CA THR A 61 9.86 11.49 -1.00
C THR A 61 9.15 12.62 -0.27
N GLU A 62 7.97 13.03 -0.74
CA GLU A 62 7.14 14.06 -0.10
C GLU A 62 6.64 13.61 1.28
N SER A 63 6.36 12.32 1.45
CA SER A 63 5.90 11.77 2.72
C SER A 63 6.93 11.96 3.85
N VAL A 64 8.23 12.08 3.54
CA VAL A 64 9.30 12.31 4.52
C VAL A 64 9.05 13.54 5.37
N PHE A 65 8.44 14.59 4.80
CA PHE A 65 8.15 15.83 5.51
C PHE A 65 6.90 15.73 6.39
N LEU A 66 6.01 14.77 6.11
CA LEU A 66 4.79 14.56 6.87
C LEU A 66 4.99 13.68 8.10
N PHE A 67 6.03 12.84 8.09
CA PHE A 67 6.42 12.08 9.27
C PHE A 67 7.29 12.95 10.19
N GLU A 68 6.79 13.19 11.41
CA GLU A 68 7.60 13.82 12.47
C GLU A 68 8.93 13.10 12.69
N GLU A 69 8.94 11.77 12.49
CA GLU A 69 10.11 10.93 12.65
C GLU A 69 10.56 10.37 11.29
N ARG A 70 11.59 10.98 10.72
CA ARG A 70 12.17 10.65 9.39
C ARG A 70 12.65 9.20 9.26
N SER A 71 12.85 8.50 10.38
CA SER A 71 13.24 7.08 10.43
C SER A 71 12.18 6.17 9.78
N PHE A 72 10.89 6.48 9.97
CA PHE A 72 9.81 5.70 9.39
C PHE A 72 9.65 5.93 7.90
N ALA A 73 9.78 7.17 7.42
CA ALA A 73 9.64 7.46 6.00
C ALA A 73 10.57 6.58 5.14
N ARG A 74 11.84 6.46 5.56
CA ARG A 74 12.88 5.66 4.90
C ARG A 74 12.88 4.17 5.23
N SER A 75 11.94 3.69 6.04
CA SER A 75 11.82 2.27 6.37
C SER A 75 11.57 1.46 5.10
N SER A 76 12.07 0.22 5.02
CA SER A 76 11.75 -0.70 3.93
C SER A 76 10.29 -1.19 3.97
N ILE A 77 9.54 -0.89 5.04
CA ILE A 77 8.14 -1.31 5.19
C ILE A 77 7.24 -0.57 4.20
N ALA A 78 6.52 -1.32 3.36
CA ALA A 78 5.49 -0.80 2.48
C ALA A 78 4.34 -0.18 3.29
N GLN A 79 3.89 1.00 2.88
CA GLN A 79 2.73 1.66 3.48
C GLN A 79 1.45 0.90 3.08
N PRO A 80 0.68 0.34 4.03
CA PRO A 80 -0.55 -0.35 3.69
C PRO A 80 -1.53 0.57 2.97
N SER A 81 -1.96 0.14 1.79
CA SER A 81 -3.06 0.76 1.04
C SER A 81 -4.37 0.18 1.53
N ILE A 82 -5.25 1.04 2.04
CA ILE A 82 -6.52 0.63 2.65
C ILE A 82 -7.64 0.62 1.62
N ALA A 83 -7.77 1.70 0.84
CA ALA A 83 -8.88 1.87 -0.09
C ALA A 83 -8.53 2.83 -1.24
N MET A 84 -9.21 2.64 -2.37
CA MET A 84 -9.28 3.62 -3.45
C MET A 84 -10.50 4.52 -3.22
N VAL A 85 -10.29 5.83 -3.16
CA VAL A 85 -11.30 6.87 -2.97
C VAL A 85 -11.45 7.62 -4.28
N ASP A 86 -12.69 7.80 -4.75
CA ASP A 86 -13.04 8.54 -5.97
C ASP A 86 -12.24 8.13 -7.24
N LYS A 87 -11.70 6.90 -7.26
CA LYS A 87 -10.86 6.34 -8.34
C LYS A 87 -9.56 7.09 -8.64
N ASN A 88 -9.21 8.13 -7.87
CA ASN A 88 -8.00 8.93 -8.08
C ASN A 88 -7.20 9.19 -6.80
N LYS A 89 -7.69 8.73 -5.65
CA LYS A 89 -7.07 8.96 -4.35
C LYS A 89 -6.87 7.64 -3.63
N LEU A 90 -5.73 7.48 -2.99
CA LEU A 90 -5.43 6.31 -2.18
C LEU A 90 -5.47 6.69 -0.71
N LEU A 91 -6.25 5.94 0.07
CA LEU A 91 -6.17 5.98 1.52
C LEU A 91 -5.01 5.09 1.98
N LEU A 92 -3.99 5.71 2.56
CA LEU A 92 -2.77 5.05 3.00
C LEU A 92 -2.66 5.12 4.53
N ARG A 93 -2.11 4.06 5.11
CA ARG A 93 -1.72 4.03 6.52
C ARG A 93 -0.23 4.28 6.68
N GLY A 94 0.10 5.26 7.50
CA GLY A 94 1.43 5.52 8.00
C GLY A 94 1.97 4.33 8.79
N ILE A 95 3.28 4.15 8.69
CA ILE A 95 4.04 3.16 9.45
C ILE A 95 4.60 3.74 10.76
N ASP A 96 4.17 4.95 11.11
CA ASP A 96 4.48 5.61 12.37
C ASP A 96 3.70 4.98 13.54
N TYR A 97 4.13 5.27 14.78
CA TYR A 97 3.50 4.76 15.99
C TYR A 97 2.02 5.13 16.14
N PHE A 98 1.58 6.20 15.48
CA PHE A 98 0.20 6.65 15.53
C PHE A 98 -0.66 6.08 14.40
N HIS A 99 -0.06 5.33 13.45
CA HIS A 99 -0.76 4.83 12.27
C HIS A 99 -1.53 5.94 11.54
N THR A 100 -0.87 7.07 11.31
CA THR A 100 -1.45 8.26 10.70
C THR A 100 -2.07 7.92 9.34
N LEU A 101 -3.28 8.39 9.06
CA LEU A 101 -3.96 8.18 7.80
C LEU A 101 -3.69 9.34 6.85
N PHE A 102 -3.33 9.00 5.62
CA PHE A 102 -3.06 9.94 4.54
C PHE A 102 -3.95 9.64 3.35
N ILE A 103 -4.33 10.68 2.62
CA ILE A 103 -4.85 10.56 1.27
C ILE A 103 -3.70 10.92 0.32
N TYR A 104 -3.41 10.04 -0.63
CA TYR A 104 -2.50 10.34 -1.73
C TYR A 104 -3.30 10.55 -3.01
N ASP A 105 -3.23 11.74 -3.58
CA ASP A 105 -3.89 12.07 -4.84
C ASP A 105 -2.98 11.67 -6.02
N LEU A 106 -3.43 10.72 -6.84
CA LEU A 106 -2.66 10.15 -7.95
C LEU A 106 -2.39 11.15 -9.08
N HIS A 107 -3.21 12.19 -9.21
CA HIS A 107 -3.09 13.16 -10.28
C HIS A 107 -2.08 14.26 -9.93
N THR A 108 -2.22 14.83 -8.73
CA THR A 108 -1.35 15.88 -8.21
C THR A 108 -0.06 15.33 -7.60
N LYS A 109 -0.01 14.02 -7.34
CA LYS A 109 1.10 13.32 -6.69
C LYS A 109 1.44 13.90 -5.31
N SER A 110 0.42 14.26 -4.56
CA SER A 110 0.55 14.93 -3.27
C SER A 110 -0.14 14.15 -2.15
N PHE A 111 0.34 14.36 -0.93
CA PHE A 111 -0.20 13.76 0.27
C PHE A 111 -0.98 14.80 1.08
N ASP A 112 -2.18 14.43 1.46
CA ASP A 112 -3.01 15.15 2.41
C ASP A 112 -3.12 14.37 3.71
N LEU A 113 -2.87 15.03 4.84
CA LEU A 113 -3.12 14.46 6.15
C LEU A 113 -4.64 14.34 6.38
N LEU A 114 -5.14 13.11 6.48
CA LEU A 114 -6.56 12.86 6.77
C LEU A 114 -6.81 12.82 8.28
N PHE A 115 -6.01 12.03 9.01
CA PHE A 115 -6.22 11.83 10.43
C PHE A 115 -4.95 11.37 11.13
N LYS A 116 -4.61 12.03 12.25
CA LYS A 116 -3.53 11.61 13.15
C LYS A 116 -4.11 11.40 14.55
N PRO A 117 -4.06 10.18 15.11
CA PRO A 117 -4.44 9.95 16.49
C PRO A 117 -3.60 10.76 17.48
N THR A 118 -4.21 11.20 18.57
CA THR A 118 -3.52 11.92 19.66
C THR A 118 -2.72 11.00 20.59
N LYS A 119 -2.94 9.69 20.49
CA LYS A 119 -2.26 8.65 21.29
C LYS A 119 -1.96 7.46 20.37
N PRO A 120 -0.90 6.68 20.63
CA PRO A 120 -0.66 5.44 19.90
C PRO A 120 -1.88 4.53 20.06
N VAL A 121 -2.53 4.22 18.95
CA VAL A 121 -3.63 3.26 18.91
C VAL A 121 -3.02 1.97 18.36
N GLY A 122 -3.12 0.86 19.08
CA GLY A 122 -2.69 -0.43 18.53
C GLY A 122 -3.39 -0.71 17.20
N PRO A 123 -2.72 -1.30 16.21
CA PRO A 123 -3.34 -1.51 14.90
C PRO A 123 -4.49 -2.51 15.02
N VAL A 124 -5.68 -2.11 14.57
CA VAL A 124 -6.80 -3.03 14.32
C VAL A 124 -6.75 -3.37 12.84
N TYR A 125 -6.44 -4.63 12.53
CA TYR A 125 -6.41 -5.12 11.15
C TYR A 125 -7.79 -5.68 10.82
N TYR A 126 -8.50 -5.01 9.91
CA TYR A 126 -9.69 -5.58 9.27
C TYR A 126 -9.25 -6.20 7.95
N PHE A 127 -9.49 -7.50 7.81
CA PHE A 127 -9.33 -8.22 6.55
C PHE A 127 -10.72 -8.57 6.07
N GLU A 128 -11.21 -7.85 5.08
CA GLU A 128 -12.44 -8.24 4.39
C GLU A 128 -12.23 -9.62 3.77
N SER A 129 -13.21 -10.52 3.99
CA SER A 129 -13.14 -11.88 3.46
C SER A 129 -13.01 -11.83 1.94
N LEU A 130 -11.94 -12.43 1.40
CA LEU A 130 -11.75 -12.62 -0.04
C LEU A 130 -12.82 -13.55 -0.67
N PHE A 131 -13.67 -14.17 0.15
CA PHE A 131 -14.80 -14.97 -0.28
C PHE A 131 -16.08 -14.14 -0.15
N HIS A 132 -16.65 -13.78 -1.29
CA HIS A 132 -18.04 -13.36 -1.40
C HIS A 132 -18.89 -14.62 -1.54
N VAL A 133 -19.86 -14.82 -0.63
CA VAL A 133 -20.89 -15.88 -0.74
C VAL A 133 -22.09 -15.35 -1.50
#